data_AF-A0A7V6X1M2-F1
#
_entry.id   AF-A0A7V6X1M2-F1
#
_cell.length_a   1.000
_cell.length_b   1.000
_cell.length_c   1.000
_cell.angle_alpha   90.00
_cell.angle_beta   90.00
_cell.angle_gamma   90.00
#
_symmetry.space_group_name_H-M   'P 1'
#
loop_
_entity.id
_entity.type
_entity.pdbx_description
1 polymer ?
#
loop_
_entity_poly.entity_id
_entity_poly.type
_entity_poly.pdbx_seq_one_letter_code
_entity_poly.pdbx_strand_id
1 'polypeptide(L)'
;KLPKTKIITVGNYTVGIVHGDGRWKTIDNAFNAFPFTQLDCIVFGHSHIPVITEREGILIFNPGSPTDKRTQEQFSFGLLHAGKELEAEIVFFSSKE
;
A
#
# COMPACT_ATOMS: atom_id res chain seq x y z
N LYS A 1 -8.83 -19.54 -2.74
CA LYS A 1 -8.32 -18.72 -1.61
C LYS A 1 -7.14 -17.91 -2.12
N LEU A 2 -7.11 -16.60 -1.88
CA LEU A 2 -5.98 -15.74 -2.30
C LEU A 2 -4.81 -15.87 -1.29
N PRO A 3 -3.56 -15.62 -1.72
CA PRO A 3 -2.42 -15.64 -0.81
C PRO A 3 -2.47 -14.46 0.17
N LYS A 4 -1.89 -14.63 1.38
CA LYS A 4 -1.81 -13.56 2.39
C LYS A 4 -0.87 -12.43 1.98
N THR A 5 0.22 -12.79 1.30
CA THR A 5 1.23 -11.88 0.78
C THR A 5 1.53 -12.24 -0.66
N LYS A 6 1.97 -11.26 -1.44
CA LYS A 6 2.45 -11.46 -2.82
C LYS A 6 3.61 -10.51 -3.06
N ILE A 7 4.68 -10.99 -3.66
CA ILE A 7 5.79 -10.14 -4.13
C ILE A 7 5.70 -10.09 -5.65
N ILE A 8 5.86 -8.90 -6.21
CA ILE A 8 5.94 -8.68 -7.66
C ILE A 8 7.13 -7.80 -7.98
N THR A 9 7.64 -7.93 -9.20
CA THR A 9 8.65 -7.01 -9.75
C THR A 9 7.96 -6.04 -10.70
N VAL A 10 8.22 -4.75 -10.54
CA VAL A 10 7.72 -3.68 -11.42
C VAL A 10 8.92 -2.85 -11.86
N GLY A 11 9.31 -2.97 -13.14
CA GLY A 11 10.58 -2.42 -13.61
C GLY A 11 11.75 -3.04 -12.85
N ASN A 12 12.56 -2.21 -12.19
CA ASN A 12 13.69 -2.65 -11.36
C ASN A 12 13.34 -2.76 -9.86
N TYR A 13 12.08 -2.55 -9.49
CA TYR A 13 11.63 -2.50 -8.09
C TYR A 13 10.93 -3.77 -7.66
N THR A 14 11.14 -4.15 -6.41
CA THR A 14 10.49 -5.28 -5.73
C THR A 14 9.40 -4.76 -4.81
N VAL A 15 8.15 -5.13 -5.10
CA VAL A 15 6.95 -4.64 -4.40
C VAL A 15 6.28 -5.78 -3.66
N GLY A 16 6.17 -5.66 -2.34
CA GLY A 16 5.36 -6.53 -1.49
C GLY A 16 3.91 -6.05 -1.42
N ILE A 17 2.96 -6.97 -1.51
CA ILE A 17 1.52 -6.71 -1.43
C ILE A 17 0.95 -7.56 -0.30
N VAL A 18 0.25 -6.93 0.64
CA VAL A 18 -0.36 -7.59 1.80
C VAL A 18 -1.66 -6.87 2.19
N HIS A 19 -2.64 -7.56 2.78
CA HIS A 19 -3.86 -6.86 3.19
C HIS A 19 -3.62 -5.93 4.41
N GLY A 20 -2.80 -6.36 5.38
CA GLY A 20 -2.46 -5.58 6.58
C GLY A 20 -3.37 -5.85 7.79
N ASP A 21 -4.22 -6.87 7.72
CA ASP A 21 -5.01 -7.36 8.86
C ASP A 21 -4.12 -7.98 9.94
N GLY A 22 -4.54 -7.84 11.20
CA GLY A 22 -3.81 -8.39 12.34
C GLY A 22 -4.12 -7.69 13.65
N ARG A 23 -3.34 -8.04 14.67
CA ARG A 23 -3.51 -7.55 16.04
C ARG A 23 -2.95 -6.14 16.24
N TRP A 24 -1.95 -5.74 15.47
CA TRP A 24 -1.25 -4.45 15.62
C TRP A 24 -1.84 -3.40 14.68
N LYS A 25 -1.26 -2.19 14.71
CA LYS A 25 -1.61 -1.16 13.73
C LYS A 25 -1.39 -1.70 12.32
N THR A 26 -2.28 -1.34 11.39
CA THR A 26 -2.29 -1.84 10.02
C THR A 26 -0.94 -1.70 9.31
N ILE A 27 -0.28 -0.55 9.50
CA ILE A 27 1.04 -0.28 8.92
C ILE A 27 2.15 -1.18 9.51
N ASP A 28 2.09 -1.49 10.80
CA ASP A 28 3.04 -2.40 11.45
C ASP A 28 2.81 -3.84 11.01
N ASN A 29 1.55 -4.26 10.84
CA ASN A 29 1.24 -5.57 10.26
C ASN A 29 1.80 -5.68 8.83
N ALA A 30 1.66 -4.62 8.04
CA ALA A 30 2.16 -4.59 6.66
C ALA A 30 3.70 -4.70 6.61
N PHE A 31 4.39 -3.90 7.41
CA PHE A 31 5.86 -3.93 7.49
C PHE A 31 6.39 -5.30 7.95
N ASN A 32 5.78 -5.86 9.00
CA ASN A 32 6.20 -7.15 9.56
C ASN A 32 5.81 -8.38 8.71
N ALA A 33 5.05 -8.20 7.63
CA ALA A 33 4.61 -9.30 6.78
C ALA A 33 5.73 -9.87 5.89
N PHE A 34 6.84 -9.14 5.72
CA PHE A 34 7.94 -9.50 4.81
C PHE A 34 9.28 -9.56 5.56
N PRO A 35 9.42 -10.42 6.59
CA PRO A 35 10.66 -10.51 7.34
C PRO A 35 11.80 -10.97 6.42
N PHE A 36 12.97 -10.33 6.55
CA PHE A 36 14.19 -10.67 5.80
C PHE A 36 14.05 -10.59 4.28
N THR A 37 13.06 -9.85 3.77
CA THR A 37 12.89 -9.61 2.32
C THR A 37 13.24 -8.17 2.03
N GLN A 38 14.21 -7.93 1.15
CA GLN A 38 14.52 -6.59 0.68
C GLN A 38 13.45 -6.16 -0.32
N LEU A 39 12.70 -5.11 0.02
CA LEU A 39 11.64 -4.54 -0.79
C LEU A 39 11.90 -3.06 -1.00
N ASP A 40 11.51 -2.55 -2.16
CA ASP A 40 11.50 -1.11 -2.44
C ASP A 40 10.17 -0.50 -2.00
N CYS A 41 9.08 -1.27 -2.03
CA CYS A 41 7.76 -0.83 -1.61
C CYS A 41 6.92 -1.94 -0.98
N ILE A 42 6.08 -1.57 -0.01
CA ILE A 42 4.99 -2.39 0.52
C ILE A 42 3.66 -1.70 0.24
N VAL A 43 2.82 -2.33 -0.58
CA VAL A 43 1.43 -1.94 -0.80
C VAL A 43 0.53 -2.68 0.17
N PHE A 44 -0.27 -1.95 0.94
CA PHE A 44 -1.17 -2.52 1.93
C PHE A 44 -2.55 -1.86 1.97
N GLY A 45 -3.49 -2.46 2.71
CA GLY A 45 -4.88 -2.03 2.77
C GLY A 45 -5.46 -2.07 4.18
N HIS A 46 -6.64 -2.67 4.33
CA HIS A 46 -7.38 -2.93 5.58
C HIS A 46 -7.94 -1.71 6.35
N SER A 47 -7.16 -0.64 6.55
CA SER A 47 -7.64 0.57 7.26
C SER A 47 -8.55 1.45 6.42
N HIS A 48 -8.40 1.41 5.09
CA HIS A 48 -9.01 2.33 4.12
C HIS A 48 -8.53 3.78 4.26
N ILE A 49 -7.46 3.99 5.03
CA ILE A 49 -6.82 5.30 5.21
C ILE A 49 -5.67 5.39 4.23
N PRO A 50 -5.67 6.37 3.30
CA PRO A 50 -4.58 6.59 2.38
C PRO A 50 -3.29 6.94 3.14
N VAL A 51 -2.18 6.33 2.75
CA VAL A 51 -0.87 6.53 3.40
C VAL A 51 0.22 6.47 2.34
N ILE A 52 1.09 7.47 2.30
CA ILE A 52 2.41 7.40 1.67
C ILE A 52 3.42 7.81 2.75
N THR A 53 4.32 6.90 3.10
CA THR A 53 5.41 7.18 4.05
C THR A 53 6.59 6.28 3.70
N GLU A 54 7.75 6.55 4.31
CA GLU A 54 8.91 5.69 4.21
C GLU A 54 9.23 5.10 5.59
N ARG A 55 9.73 3.85 5.60
CA ARG A 55 10.29 3.23 6.80
C ARG A 55 11.49 2.37 6.39
N GLU A 56 12.66 2.68 6.95
CA GLU A 56 13.90 1.94 6.71
C GLU A 56 14.27 1.86 5.20
N GLY A 57 14.04 2.96 4.45
CA GLY A 57 14.29 3.02 3.01
C GLY A 57 13.24 2.33 2.14
N ILE A 58 12.15 1.82 2.74
CA ILE A 58 11.06 1.13 2.04
C ILE A 58 9.85 2.08 1.94
N LEU A 59 9.32 2.25 0.73
CA LEU A 59 8.08 3.00 0.50
C LEU A 59 6.88 2.21 1.03
N ILE A 60 6.15 2.75 2.00
CA ILE A 60 4.97 2.12 2.61
C ILE A 60 3.72 2.83 2.10
N PHE A 61 2.90 2.11 1.33
CA PHE A 61 1.83 2.69 0.53
C PHE A 61 0.47 2.02 0.78
N ASN A 62 -0.51 2.82 1.22
CA ASN A 62 -1.92 2.45 1.25
C ASN A 62 -2.69 3.34 0.29
N PRO A 63 -3.33 2.80 -0.77
CA PRO A 63 -4.08 3.60 -1.73
C PRO A 63 -5.40 4.16 -1.16
N GLY A 64 -5.76 3.79 0.08
CA GLY A 64 -7.05 4.06 0.68
C GLY A 64 -8.11 3.12 0.12
N SER A 65 -9.28 3.66 -0.24
CA SER A 65 -10.38 2.83 -0.72
C SER A 65 -11.22 3.54 -1.79
N PRO A 66 -11.36 2.94 -2.98
CA PRO A 66 -12.13 3.54 -4.06
C PRO A 66 -13.63 3.35 -3.87
N THR A 67 -14.05 2.40 -3.03
CA THR A 67 -15.45 2.01 -2.88
C THR A 67 -15.96 2.08 -1.45
N ASP A 68 -15.10 2.15 -0.45
CA ASP A 68 -15.51 2.21 0.96
C ASP A 68 -14.50 3.02 1.75
N LYS A 69 -14.67 4.34 1.78
CA LYS A 69 -13.71 5.24 2.42
C LYS A 69 -13.79 5.27 3.96
N ARG A 70 -14.73 4.49 4.57
CA ARG A 70 -15.03 4.46 6.01
C ARG A 70 -15.15 5.85 6.64
N THR A 71 -14.09 6.33 7.27
CA THR A 71 -14.02 7.62 7.98
C THR A 71 -13.42 8.75 7.15
N GLN A 72 -12.89 8.47 5.96
CA GLN A 72 -12.32 9.49 5.08
C GLN A 72 -13.42 10.30 4.37
N GLU A 73 -13.12 11.56 4.05
CA GLU A 73 -14.06 12.47 3.36
C GLU A 73 -14.19 12.17 1.86
N GLN A 74 -13.13 11.63 1.24
CA GLN A 74 -13.08 11.30 -0.19
C GLN A 74 -12.70 9.83 -0.43
N PHE A 75 -13.14 9.28 -1.56
CA PHE A 75 -12.65 7.99 -2.03
C PHE A 75 -11.26 8.19 -2.62
N SER A 76 -10.49 7.12 -2.68
CA SER A 76 -9.14 7.20 -3.25
C SER A 76 -8.70 5.90 -3.88
N PHE A 77 -7.78 6.03 -4.82
CA PHE A 77 -6.95 4.93 -5.29
C PHE A 77 -5.50 5.40 -5.42
N GLY A 78 -4.62 4.45 -5.67
CA GLY A 78 -3.19 4.69 -5.75
C GLY A 78 -2.64 4.49 -7.15
N LEU A 79 -1.67 5.31 -7.52
CA LEU A 79 -0.78 5.08 -8.66
C LEU A 79 0.63 4.88 -8.12
N LEU A 80 1.32 3.86 -8.63
CA LEU A 80 2.73 3.60 -8.34
C LEU A 80 3.51 3.72 -9.64
N HIS A 81 4.33 4.76 -9.73
CA HIS A 81 5.12 5.10 -10.89
C HIS A 81 6.52 4.49 -10.76
N ALA A 82 6.82 3.47 -11.56
CA ALA A 82 8.10 2.78 -11.58
C ALA A 82 8.99 3.30 -12.71
N GLY A 83 9.65 4.43 -12.47
CA GLY A 83 10.52 5.11 -13.44
C GLY A 83 12.00 4.99 -13.09
N LYS A 84 12.72 6.11 -13.15
CA LYS A 84 14.08 6.24 -12.60
C LYS A 84 14.07 6.13 -11.07
N GLU A 85 12.99 6.63 -10.47
CA GLU A 85 12.67 6.56 -9.05
C GLU A 85 11.28 5.90 -8.88
N LEU A 86 11.03 5.34 -7.70
CA LEU A 86 9.73 4.74 -7.37
C LEU A 86 8.90 5.75 -6.60
N GLU A 87 7.81 6.20 -7.20
CA GLU A 87 6.96 7.25 -6.63
C GLU A 87 5.52 6.74 -6.47
N ALA A 88 4.92 6.99 -5.31
CA ALA A 88 3.50 6.72 -5.07
C ALA A 88 2.70 8.02 -5.08
N GLU A 89 1.50 7.95 -5.65
CA GLU A 89 0.53 9.04 -5.72
C GLU A 89 -0.83 8.52 -5.26
N ILE A 90 -1.56 9.33 -4.49
CA ILE A 90 -2.95 9.06 -4.12
C ILE A 90 -3.84 10.00 -4.90
N VAL A 91 -4.77 9.44 -5.66
CA VAL A 91 -5.79 10.19 -6.38
C VAL A 91 -7.08 10.17 -5.58
N PHE A 92 -7.60 11.34 -5.22
CA PHE A 92 -8.83 11.51 -4.46
C PHE A 92 -10.01 11.90 -5.34
N PHE A 93 -11.20 11.40 -5.01
CA PHE A 93 -12.42 11.69 -5.75
C PHE A 93 -13.67 11.59 -4.87
N SER A 94 -14.71 12.34 -5.25
CA SER A 94 -15.86 12.62 -4.37
C SER A 94 -17.05 11.67 -4.59
N SER A 95 -17.21 11.08 -5.78
CA SER A 95 -18.33 10.19 -6.13
C SER A 95 -17.83 8.91 -6.80
N LYS A 96 -18.51 7.78 -6.59
CA LYS A 96 -18.18 6.51 -7.27
C LYS A 96 -18.65 6.45 -8.74
N GLU A 97 -19.39 7.48 -9.17
CA GLU A 97 -19.92 7.65 -10.53
C GLU A 97 -18.93 8.35 -11.45
#